data_AF-A0A372GFH4-F1
#
_entry.id   AF-A0A372GFH4-F1
#
_cell.length_a   1.000
_cell.length_b   1.000
_cell.length_c   1.000
_cell.angle_alpha   90.00
_cell.angle_beta   90.00
_cell.angle_gamma   90.00
#
_symmetry.space_group_name_H-M   'P 1'
#
loop_
_entity.id
_entity.type
_entity.pdbx_description
1 polymer ?
#
loop_
_entity_poly.entity_id
_entity_poly.type
_entity_poly.pdbx_seq_one_letter_code
_entity_poly.pdbx_strand_id
1 'polypeptide(L)'
;MHFDLDESLIPFDQALHGLVPLDTIAALEREWKATKVDEWCAVSALRHAATGLRRATGRPDAAPIEFVLTDAAQKAPGDARVRRALAAYEQAATVYEGVRSHLADLRNRATIPAT
;
A
#
# COMPACT_ATOMS: atom_id res chain seq x y z
N MET A 1 8.45 11.54 1.88
CA MET A 1 7.91 10.62 0.85
C MET A 1 7.09 11.47 -0.10
N HIS A 2 7.60 11.71 -1.30
CA HIS A 2 6.84 12.36 -2.36
C HIS A 2 6.04 11.23 -3.04
N PHE A 3 4.71 11.28 -2.95
CA PHE A 3 3.86 10.35 -3.69
C PHE A 3 3.71 10.93 -5.08
N ASP A 4 4.37 10.31 -6.06
CA ASP A 4 4.25 10.73 -7.44
C ASP A 4 2.98 10.11 -8.05
N LEU A 5 1.89 10.89 -8.01
CA LEU A 5 0.63 10.52 -8.63
C LEU A 5 0.69 10.55 -10.16
N ASP A 6 1.73 11.19 -10.71
CA ASP A 6 1.96 11.32 -12.14
C ASP A 6 2.97 10.28 -12.67
N GLU A 7 3.45 9.36 -11.81
CA GLU A 7 4.32 8.25 -12.23
C GLU A 7 3.62 7.47 -13.35
N SER A 8 4.25 7.39 -14.52
CA SER A 8 3.74 6.58 -15.63
C SER A 8 3.91 5.09 -15.34
N LEU A 9 2.95 4.26 -15.76
CA LEU A 9 3.01 2.80 -15.58
C LEU A 9 4.30 2.21 -16.17
N ILE A 10 4.61 2.64 -17.38
CA ILE A 10 5.85 2.33 -18.09
C ILE A 10 6.68 3.62 -18.12
N PRO A 11 7.88 3.67 -17.51
CA PRO A 11 8.79 4.79 -17.74
C PRO A 11 9.06 4.87 -19.24
N PHE A 12 9.05 6.06 -19.84
CA PHE A 12 9.24 6.29 -21.28
C PHE A 12 10.48 5.55 -21.84
N ASP A 13 10.32 4.27 -22.13
CA ASP A 13 11.33 3.38 -22.65
C ASP A 13 10.76 2.78 -23.92
N GLN A 14 11.36 3.18 -25.04
CA GLN A 14 10.88 2.91 -26.39
C GLN A 14 10.88 1.41 -26.71
N ALA A 15 11.52 0.57 -25.88
CA ALA A 15 11.62 -0.87 -26.06
C ALA A 15 10.29 -1.65 -25.91
N LEU A 16 9.28 -1.09 -25.22
CA LEU A 16 7.97 -1.74 -25.04
C LEU A 16 6.91 -1.31 -26.07
N HIS A 17 7.22 -0.27 -26.86
CA HIS A 17 6.33 0.21 -27.92
C HIS A 17 6.26 -0.81 -29.05
N GLY A 18 5.17 -1.61 -29.07
CA GLY A 18 4.88 -2.59 -30.12
C GLY A 18 4.55 -3.99 -29.62
N LEU A 19 4.79 -4.30 -28.34
CA LEU A 19 4.50 -5.62 -27.75
C LEU A 19 3.08 -5.73 -27.16
N VAL A 20 2.45 -4.59 -26.85
CA VAL A 20 1.11 -4.50 -26.29
C VAL A 20 0.30 -3.49 -27.11
N PRO A 21 -0.95 -3.78 -27.49
CA PRO A 21 -1.80 -2.83 -28.22
C PRO A 21 -1.95 -1.50 -27.46
N LEU A 22 -1.96 -0.38 -28.20
CA LEU A 22 -2.04 0.97 -27.60
C LEU A 22 -3.31 1.16 -26.74
N ASP A 23 -4.44 0.60 -27.16
CA ASP A 23 -5.69 0.67 -26.38
C ASP A 23 -5.58 -0.09 -25.05
N THR A 24 -4.85 -1.20 -25.03
CA THR A 24 -4.57 -1.98 -23.81
C THR A 24 -3.65 -1.19 -22.88
N ILE A 25 -2.60 -0.55 -23.42
CA ILE A 25 -1.71 0.33 -22.64
C ILE A 25 -2.51 1.48 -22.04
N ALA A 26 -3.37 2.14 -22.82
CA ALA A 26 -4.21 3.24 -22.35
C ALA A 26 -5.21 2.80 -21.26
N ALA A 27 -5.76 1.58 -21.37
CA ALA A 27 -6.62 1.02 -20.33
C ALA A 27 -5.85 0.74 -19.04
N LEU A 28 -4.67 0.10 -19.13
CA LEU A 28 -3.81 -0.17 -17.99
C LEU A 28 -3.29 1.11 -17.32
N GLU A 29 -2.99 2.16 -18.09
CA GLU A 29 -2.55 3.46 -17.56
C GLU A 29 -3.65 4.15 -16.75
N ARG A 30 -4.92 4.04 -17.18
CA ARG A 30 -6.06 4.55 -16.39
C ARG A 30 -6.23 3.77 -15.08
N GLU A 31 -6.12 2.45 -15.14
CA GLU A 31 -6.19 1.57 -13.97
C GLU A 31 -5.05 1.89 -12.99
N TRP A 32 -3.82 2.02 -13.49
CA TRP A 32 -2.63 2.42 -12.72
C TRP A 32 -2.83 3.73 -11.95
N LYS A 33 -3.32 4.78 -12.63
CA LYS A 33 -3.57 6.09 -11.98
C LYS A 33 -4.63 5.99 -10.88
N ALA A 34 -5.70 5.23 -11.10
CA ALA A 34 -6.69 4.99 -10.07
C ALA A 34 -6.09 4.23 -8.88
N THR A 35 -5.33 3.16 -9.13
CA THR A 35 -4.67 2.38 -8.08
C THR A 35 -3.61 3.18 -7.31
N LYS A 36 -2.93 4.15 -7.94
CA LYS A 36 -2.03 5.08 -7.23
C LYS A 36 -2.76 5.96 -6.21
N VAL A 37 -3.99 6.37 -6.52
CA VAL A 37 -4.84 7.08 -5.55
C VAL A 37 -5.22 6.15 -4.40
N ASP A 38 -5.57 4.89 -4.70
CA ASP A 38 -5.84 3.87 -3.67
C ASP A 38 -4.61 3.61 -2.80
N GLU A 39 -3.41 3.61 -3.38
CA GLU A 39 -2.14 3.44 -2.65
C GLU A 39 -1.92 4.59 -1.68
N TRP A 40 -2.15 5.83 -2.12
CA TRP A 40 -2.06 7.00 -1.27
C TRP A 40 -3.06 6.94 -0.10
N CYS A 41 -4.30 6.54 -0.37
CA CYS A 41 -5.32 6.32 0.66
C CYS A 41 -4.89 5.21 1.65
N ALA A 42 -4.38 4.08 1.15
CA ALA A 42 -3.96 2.95 1.96
C ALA A 42 -2.76 3.29 2.85
N VAL A 43 -1.74 3.99 2.32
CA VAL A 43 -0.59 4.47 3.12
C VAL A 43 -1.05 5.46 4.19
N SER A 44 -1.97 6.37 3.86
CA SER A 44 -2.50 7.34 4.82
C SER A 44 -3.26 6.63 5.95
N ALA A 45 -4.11 5.64 5.62
CA ALA A 45 -4.82 4.83 6.59
C ALA A 45 -3.85 4.02 7.48
N LEU A 46 -2.84 3.37 6.88
CA LEU A 46 -1.83 2.59 7.61
C LEU A 46 -1.03 3.46 8.58
N ARG A 47 -0.63 4.66 8.16
CA ARG A 47 0.05 5.64 9.04
C ARG A 47 -0.85 6.04 10.20
N HIS A 48 -2.11 6.35 9.93
CA HIS A 48 -3.07 6.73 10.96
C HIS A 48 -3.28 5.60 11.99
N ALA A 49 -3.45 4.36 11.51
CA ALA A 49 -3.59 3.18 12.37
C ALA A 49 -2.33 2.93 13.21
N ALA A 50 -1.14 3.10 12.62
CA ALA A 50 0.13 2.96 13.33
C ALA A 50 0.28 3.98 14.47
N THR A 51 -0.11 5.24 14.25
CA THR A 51 -0.17 6.25 15.32
C THR A 51 -1.19 5.89 16.38
N GLY A 52 -2.37 5.40 15.99
CA GLY A 52 -3.38 4.89 16.91
C GLY A 52 -2.85 3.77 17.81
N LEU A 53 -2.11 2.82 17.23
CA LEU A 53 -1.49 1.70 17.94
C LEU A 53 -0.40 2.16 18.92
N ARG A 54 0.46 3.11 18.53
CA ARG A 54 1.45 3.73 19.42
C ARG A 54 0.80 4.40 20.62
N ARG A 55 -0.27 5.17 20.40
CA ARG A 55 -1.04 5.81 21.47
C ARG A 55 -1.72 4.80 22.39
N ALA A 56 -2.24 3.71 21.85
CA ALA A 56 -2.88 2.66 22.64
C ALA A 56 -1.88 1.89 23.50
N THR A 57 -0.66 1.67 23.00
CA THR A 57 0.42 0.98 23.72
C THR A 57 1.24 1.89 24.65
N GLY A 58 1.05 3.22 24.55
CA GLY A 58 1.82 4.21 25.32
C GLY A 58 3.25 4.42 24.80
N ARG A 59 3.49 4.13 23.51
CA ARG A 59 4.80 4.26 22.87
C ARG A 59 4.93 5.62 22.16
N PRO A 60 6.15 6.20 22.12
CA PRO A 60 6.38 7.45 21.42
C PRO A 60 6.18 7.29 19.91
N ASP A 61 5.84 8.38 19.21
CA ASP A 61 5.59 8.38 17.76
C ASP A 61 6.82 7.91 16.94
N ALA A 62 8.03 8.14 17.45
CA ALA A 62 9.28 7.70 16.85
C ALA A 62 9.60 6.20 17.05
N ALA A 63 8.80 5.47 17.85
CA ALA A 63 9.05 4.05 18.08
C ALA A 63 8.93 3.24 16.77
N PRO A 64 9.89 2.34 16.50
CA PRO A 64 9.80 1.38 15.40
C PRO A 64 8.51 0.57 15.48
N ILE A 65 7.85 0.35 14.34
CA ILE A 65 6.51 -0.26 14.33
C ILE A 65 6.55 -1.73 14.76
N GLU A 66 7.63 -2.45 14.46
CA GLU A 66 7.86 -3.85 14.83
C GLU A 66 7.87 -4.03 16.35
N PHE A 67 8.50 -3.08 17.06
CA PHE A 67 8.51 -3.05 18.51
C PHE A 67 7.11 -2.77 19.09
N VAL A 68 6.38 -1.83 18.49
CA VAL A 68 5.02 -1.47 18.89
C VAL A 68 4.07 -2.65 18.68
N LEU A 69 4.21 -3.41 17.60
CA LEU A 69 3.42 -4.61 17.33
C LEU A 69 3.70 -5.72 18.34
N THR A 70 4.97 -5.93 18.69
CA THR A 70 5.37 -6.91 19.71
C THR A 70 4.76 -6.55 21.07
N ASP A 71 4.84 -5.27 21.47
CA ASP A 71 4.24 -4.77 22.72
C ASP A 71 2.70 -4.85 22.71
N ALA A 72 2.08 -4.54 21.57
CA ALA A 72 0.64 -4.65 21.38
C ALA A 72 0.15 -6.09 21.53
N ALA A 73 0.86 -7.06 20.93
CA ALA A 73 0.52 -8.48 21.04
C ALA A 73 0.56 -8.98 22.49
N GLN A 74 1.53 -8.50 23.29
CA GLN A 74 1.62 -8.84 24.72
C GLN A 74 0.48 -8.21 25.55
N LYS A 75 0.04 -7.00 25.19
CA LYS A 75 -1.00 -6.26 25.94
C LYS A 75 -2.43 -6.58 25.51
N ALA A 76 -2.66 -6.98 24.26
CA ALA A 76 -3.98 -7.23 23.68
C ALA A 76 -4.87 -8.23 24.46
N PRO A 77 -4.33 -9.28 25.13
CA PRO A 77 -5.15 -10.17 25.96
C PRO A 77 -5.84 -9.44 27.12
N GLY A 78 -5.14 -8.50 27.76
CA GLY A 78 -5.64 -7.74 28.92
C GLY A 78 -6.27 -6.39 28.59
N ASP A 79 -6.04 -5.85 27.38
CA ASP A 79 -6.47 -4.49 27.01
C ASP A 79 -7.28 -4.48 25.70
N ALA A 80 -8.59 -4.21 25.83
CA ALA A 80 -9.52 -4.12 24.70
C ALA A 80 -9.25 -2.91 23.78
N ARG A 81 -8.64 -1.84 24.29
CA ARG A 81 -8.22 -0.69 23.47
C ARG A 81 -7.04 -1.08 22.58
N VAL A 82 -6.03 -1.75 23.14
CA VAL A 82 -4.88 -2.24 22.36
C VAL A 82 -5.33 -3.26 21.32
N ARG A 83 -6.21 -4.19 21.69
CA ARG A 83 -6.76 -5.19 20.76
C ARG A 83 -7.46 -4.57 19.55
N ARG A 84 -8.31 -3.56 19.76
CA ARG A 84 -8.97 -2.82 18.67
C ARG A 84 -7.98 -2.07 17.79
N ALA A 85 -6.98 -1.43 18.40
CA ALA A 85 -5.96 -0.70 17.65
C ALA A 85 -5.09 -1.65 16.81
N LEU A 86 -4.75 -2.83 17.35
CA LEU A 86 -3.99 -3.86 16.64
C LEU A 86 -4.78 -4.38 15.43
N ALA A 87 -6.06 -4.73 15.62
CA ALA A 87 -6.92 -5.18 14.53
C ALA A 87 -7.08 -4.11 13.43
N ALA A 88 -7.23 -2.83 13.81
CA ALA A 88 -7.30 -1.74 12.84
C ALA A 88 -6.00 -1.57 12.04
N TYR A 89 -4.84 -1.74 12.69
CA TYR A 89 -3.54 -1.73 12.01
C TYR A 89 -3.39 -2.91 11.04
N GLU A 90 -3.73 -4.13 11.48
CA GLU A 90 -3.68 -5.33 10.65
C GLU A 90 -4.58 -5.19 9.41
N GLN A 91 -5.81 -4.69 9.58
CA GLN A 91 -6.72 -4.42 8.48
C GLN A 91 -6.13 -3.40 7.49
N ALA A 92 -5.58 -2.29 7.98
CA ALA A 92 -4.95 -1.29 7.12
C ALA A 92 -3.73 -1.85 6.38
N ALA A 93 -2.94 -2.70 7.04
CA ALA A 93 -1.78 -3.36 6.44
C ALA A 93 -2.20 -4.34 5.33
N THR A 94 -3.28 -5.11 5.52
CA THR A 94 -3.85 -5.98 4.47
C THR A 94 -4.30 -5.18 3.25
N VAL A 95 -4.99 -4.05 3.45
CA VAL A 95 -5.41 -3.19 2.33
C VAL A 95 -4.20 -2.66 1.57
N TYR A 96 -3.20 -2.14 2.28
CA TYR A 96 -1.96 -1.66 1.66
C TYR A 96 -1.24 -2.74 0.86
N GLU A 97 -1.09 -3.95 1.40
CA GLU A 97 -0.45 -5.06 0.69
C GLU A 97 -1.24 -5.49 -0.56
N GLY A 98 -2.57 -5.48 -0.49
CA GLY A 98 -3.44 -5.76 -1.63
C GLY A 98 -3.25 -4.74 -2.76
N VAL A 99 -3.21 -3.44 -2.42
CA VAL A 99 -2.96 -2.38 -3.41
C VAL A 99 -1.56 -2.50 -4.00
N ARG A 100 -0.53 -2.77 -3.18
CA ARG A 100 0.85 -2.94 -3.64
C ARG A 100 0.97 -4.11 -4.62
N SER A 101 0.31 -5.23 -4.31
CA SER A 101 0.27 -6.41 -5.18
C SER A 101 -0.46 -6.13 -6.49
N HIS A 102 -1.55 -5.35 -6.46
CA HIS A 102 -2.27 -4.94 -7.67
C HIS A 102 -1.43 -4.02 -8.57
N LEU A 103 -0.70 -3.06 -8.01
CA LEU A 103 0.25 -2.25 -8.77
C LEU A 103 1.35 -3.10 -9.44
N ALA A 104 1.88 -4.09 -8.72
CA ALA A 104 2.87 -5.01 -9.28
C ALA A 104 2.28 -5.85 -10.43
N ASP A 105 1.03 -6.31 -10.30
CA ASP A 105 0.31 -7.03 -11.37
C ASP A 105 0.09 -6.15 -12.61
N LEU A 106 -0.36 -4.90 -12.43
CA LEU A 106 -0.52 -3.96 -13.54
C LEU A 106 0.79 -3.74 -14.29
N ARG A 107 1.91 -3.60 -13.55
CA ARG A 107 3.24 -3.45 -14.15
C ARG A 107 3.67 -4.71 -14.90
N ASN A 108 3.40 -5.89 -14.36
CA ASN A 108 3.67 -7.15 -15.04
C ASN A 108 2.86 -7.26 -16.33
N ARG A 109 1.55 -7.01 -16.28
CA ARG A 109 0.65 -7.02 -17.46
C ARG A 109 1.08 -6.03 -18.54
N ALA A 110 1.67 -4.90 -18.15
CA ALA A 110 2.20 -3.89 -19.06
C ALA A 110 3.55 -4.28 -19.72
N THR A 111 4.21 -5.34 -19.24
CA THR A 111 5.55 -5.77 -19.73
C THR A 111 5.56 -7.14 -20.41
N ILE A 112 4.45 -7.89 -20.35
CA ILE A 112 4.31 -9.19 -21.00
C ILE A 112 3.82 -8.97 -22.45
N PRO A 113 4.49 -9.52 -23.48
CA PRO A 113 4.02 -9.43 -24.87
C PRO A 113 2.63 -10.04 -25.04
N ALA A 114 1.79 -9.43 -25.88
CA ALA A 114 0.55 -10.06 -26.30
C ALA A 114 0.86 -11.35 -27.10
N THR A 115 0.43 -12.50 -26.57
CA THR A 115 0.42 -13.78 -27.30
C THR A 115 -0.73 -13.86 -28.27
#